data_AF-A0A8X7WLL2-F1
#
_entry.id   AF-A0A8X7WLL2-F1
#
_cell.length_a   1.000
_cell.length_b   1.000
_cell.length_c   1.000
_cell.angle_alpha   90.00
_cell.angle_beta   90.00
_cell.angle_gamma   90.00
#
_symmetry.space_group_name_H-M   'P 1'
#
loop_
_entity.id
_entity.type
_entity.pdbx_description
1 polymer ?
#
loop_
_entity_poly.entity_id
_entity_poly.type
_entity_poly.pdbx_seq_one_letter_code
_entity_poly.pdbx_strand_id
1 'polypeptide(L)'
;MPPAGELQQSSPSKDKPPTDAQSAEAAAAIAAAAADAEAAGLWTQIKAEARRDAEAEPALASYLYSTILSHSSLERSISFHLGNKLCSSTLLSTLLYDLFLNTFTSDPSLRNATVADLRAARVRDPACISFSHCLLNYKGFLAIQAHRISHKLWTQTRKPLALALHSRISEVFAVDIHPAAKIGKGILLDHATGVVIGETAVIGNNVSILHHVTLGGTGKACGDRHPKIGDGCLIGAGATILGNVKIGCGAKVGAGSVVLIDIPPRATAVGNPARLVGGKERPTIHDEECPGESMDHTSFISEWSDYII
;
A
#
# COMPACT_ATOMS: atom_id res chain seq x y z
N MET A 1 -75.92 29.66 -31.40
CA MET A 1 -75.93 28.40 -30.60
C MET A 1 -74.65 27.63 -30.93
N PRO A 2 -74.05 26.95 -29.93
CA PRO A 2 -72.60 26.78 -29.66
C PRO A 2 -71.99 25.52 -30.35
N PRO A 3 -70.77 25.02 -30.03
CA PRO A 3 -69.60 25.59 -29.33
C PRO A 3 -68.22 25.38 -30.05
N ALA A 4 -67.20 25.91 -29.37
CA ALA A 4 -65.76 25.90 -29.61
C ALA A 4 -65.06 24.51 -29.63
N GLY A 5 -63.93 24.46 -30.34
CA GLY A 5 -62.92 23.39 -30.25
C GLY A 5 -61.51 24.00 -30.16
N GLU A 6 -60.75 23.56 -29.14
CA GLU A 6 -59.42 24.03 -28.74
C GLU A 6 -58.31 23.70 -29.75
N LEU A 7 -57.37 24.63 -29.94
CA LEU A 7 -56.07 24.37 -30.58
C LEU A 7 -55.02 24.14 -29.48
N GLN A 8 -54.63 22.88 -29.28
CA GLN A 8 -53.49 22.51 -28.44
C GLN A 8 -52.18 22.72 -29.22
N GLN A 9 -51.38 23.70 -28.79
CA GLN A 9 -49.99 23.86 -29.24
C GLN A 9 -49.08 22.85 -28.53
N SER A 10 -48.36 22.05 -29.30
CA SER A 10 -47.30 21.16 -28.82
C SER A 10 -46.05 21.96 -28.43
N SER A 11 -45.69 21.95 -27.15
CA SER A 11 -44.39 22.43 -26.65
C SER A 11 -43.29 21.37 -26.81
N PRO A 12 -42.05 21.74 -27.16
CA PRO A 12 -40.95 20.81 -27.39
C PRO A 12 -40.47 20.17 -26.07
N SER A 13 -40.12 18.89 -26.10
CA SER A 13 -39.57 18.17 -24.94
C SER A 13 -38.27 18.83 -24.49
N LYS A 14 -38.27 19.38 -23.28
CA LYS A 14 -37.03 19.76 -22.60
C LYS A 14 -36.35 18.47 -22.14
N ASP A 15 -35.26 18.12 -22.80
CA ASP A 15 -34.29 17.17 -22.24
C ASP A 15 -33.86 17.68 -20.87
N LYS A 16 -34.15 16.88 -19.85
CA LYS A 16 -33.78 17.14 -18.46
C LYS A 16 -32.26 16.93 -18.36
N PRO A 17 -31.49 17.87 -17.78
CA PRO A 17 -30.05 17.68 -17.63
C PRO A 17 -29.78 16.44 -16.75
N PRO A 18 -28.69 15.70 -17.01
CA PRO A 18 -28.36 14.50 -16.25
C PRO A 18 -28.18 14.85 -14.77
N THR A 19 -28.72 13.99 -13.90
CA THR A 19 -28.66 14.18 -12.45
C THR A 19 -27.23 13.95 -11.93
N ASP A 20 -26.86 14.59 -10.82
CA ASP A 20 -25.50 14.50 -10.21
C ASP A 20 -24.99 13.06 -10.00
N ALA A 21 -25.92 12.10 -9.82
CA ALA A 21 -25.61 10.68 -9.69
C ALA A 21 -25.12 10.06 -11.02
N GLN A 22 -25.70 10.44 -12.17
CA GLN A 22 -25.30 9.94 -13.48
C GLN A 22 -23.93 10.49 -13.89
N SER A 23 -23.59 11.72 -13.49
CA SER A 23 -22.25 12.28 -13.69
C SER A 23 -21.20 11.63 -12.80
N ALA A 24 -21.52 11.27 -11.55
CA ALA A 24 -20.61 10.57 -10.65
C ALA A 24 -20.33 9.13 -11.10
N GLU A 25 -21.35 8.45 -11.61
CA GLU A 25 -21.24 7.08 -12.13
C GLU A 25 -20.44 7.04 -13.44
N ALA A 26 -20.64 8.02 -14.33
CA ALA A 26 -19.82 8.18 -15.54
C ALA A 26 -18.35 8.51 -15.21
N ALA A 27 -18.09 9.38 -14.23
CA ALA A 27 -16.73 9.68 -13.77
C ALA A 27 -16.04 8.46 -13.15
N ALA A 28 -16.77 7.65 -12.37
CA ALA A 28 -16.26 6.40 -11.81
C ALA A 28 -15.93 5.37 -12.89
N ALA A 29 -16.78 5.24 -13.92
CA ALA A 29 -16.53 4.35 -15.06
C ALA A 29 -15.29 4.77 -15.86
N ILE A 30 -15.10 6.07 -16.10
CA ILE A 30 -13.91 6.60 -16.77
C ILE A 30 -12.65 6.33 -15.93
N ALA A 31 -12.71 6.56 -14.62
CA ALA A 31 -11.59 6.29 -13.72
C ALA A 31 -11.23 4.79 -13.66
N ALA A 32 -12.24 3.91 -13.67
CA ALA A 32 -12.03 2.46 -13.72
C ALA A 32 -11.38 2.03 -15.05
N ALA A 33 -11.86 2.55 -16.18
CA ALA A 33 -11.27 2.26 -17.49
C ALA A 33 -9.82 2.75 -17.61
N ALA A 34 -9.51 3.93 -17.05
CA ALA A 34 -8.15 4.46 -17.00
C ALA A 34 -7.22 3.57 -16.14
N ALA A 35 -7.70 3.13 -14.98
CA ALA A 35 -6.96 2.21 -14.10
C ALA A 35 -6.69 0.85 -14.76
N ASP A 36 -7.65 0.34 -15.54
CA ASP A 36 -7.50 -0.92 -16.28
C ASP A 36 -6.47 -0.79 -17.42
N ALA A 37 -6.53 0.31 -18.18
CA ALA A 37 -5.55 0.59 -19.23
C ALA A 37 -4.14 0.76 -18.64
N GLU A 38 -4.04 1.44 -17.50
CA GLU A 38 -2.78 1.62 -16.78
C GLU A 38 -2.19 0.28 -16.31
N ALA A 39 -3.01 -0.57 -15.69
CA ALA A 39 -2.58 -1.89 -15.24
C ALA A 39 -2.13 -2.79 -16.41
N ALA A 40 -2.84 -2.73 -17.54
CA ALA A 40 -2.48 -3.46 -18.75
C ALA A 40 -1.13 -2.98 -19.34
N GLY A 41 -0.90 -1.67 -19.36
CA GLY A 41 0.36 -1.08 -19.80
C GLY A 41 1.53 -1.50 -18.91
N LEU A 42 1.37 -1.39 -17.58
CA LEU A 42 2.38 -1.81 -16.62
C LEU A 42 2.67 -3.32 -16.71
N TRP A 43 1.64 -4.15 -16.90
CA TRP A 43 1.83 -5.59 -17.09
C TRP A 43 2.60 -5.93 -18.36
N THR A 44 2.33 -5.22 -19.46
CA THR A 44 3.09 -5.40 -20.72
C THR A 44 4.56 -5.03 -20.51
N GLN A 45 4.83 -3.96 -19.76
CA GLN A 45 6.20 -3.59 -19.40
C GLN A 45 6.88 -4.68 -18.55
N ILE A 46 6.21 -5.22 -17.53
CA ILE A 46 6.76 -6.31 -16.71
C ILE A 46 7.10 -7.54 -17.57
N LYS A 47 6.23 -7.92 -18.52
CA LYS A 47 6.52 -9.04 -19.42
C LYS A 47 7.70 -8.77 -20.34
N ALA A 48 7.86 -7.53 -20.81
CA ALA A 48 9.01 -7.14 -21.63
C ALA A 48 10.31 -7.18 -20.82
N GLU A 49 10.30 -6.67 -19.59
CA GLU A 49 11.44 -6.74 -18.65
C GLU A 49 11.81 -8.19 -18.36
N ALA A 50 10.86 -9.03 -17.96
CA ALA A 50 11.09 -10.44 -17.66
C ALA A 50 11.59 -11.24 -18.87
N ARG A 51 11.18 -10.88 -20.10
CA ARG A 51 11.70 -11.52 -21.32
C ARG A 51 13.17 -11.18 -21.53
N ARG A 52 13.53 -9.89 -21.40
CA ARG A 52 14.95 -9.47 -21.50
C ARG A 52 15.80 -10.17 -20.45
N ASP A 53 15.32 -10.24 -19.20
CA ASP A 53 16.06 -10.88 -18.11
C ASP A 53 16.22 -12.40 -18.34
N ALA A 54 15.19 -13.07 -18.89
CA ALA A 54 15.24 -14.50 -19.22
C ALA A 54 16.20 -14.82 -20.39
N GLU A 55 16.32 -13.91 -21.36
CA GLU A 55 17.28 -14.01 -22.46
C GLU A 55 18.72 -13.76 -21.97
N ALA A 56 18.89 -12.81 -21.03
CA ALA A 56 20.20 -12.44 -20.50
C ALA A 56 20.75 -13.45 -19.48
N GLU A 57 19.88 -14.08 -18.67
CA GLU A 57 20.27 -15.04 -17.63
C GLU A 57 19.50 -16.37 -17.78
N PRO A 58 20.04 -17.34 -18.55
CA PRO A 58 19.40 -18.62 -18.80
C PRO A 58 19.07 -19.42 -17.54
N ALA A 59 19.82 -19.27 -16.44
CA ALA A 59 19.55 -19.96 -15.19
C ALA A 59 18.21 -19.54 -14.55
N LEU A 60 17.74 -18.32 -14.84
CA LEU A 60 16.48 -17.79 -14.34
C LEU A 60 15.33 -17.92 -15.34
N ALA A 61 15.59 -18.32 -16.58
CA ALA A 61 14.59 -18.33 -17.65
C ALA A 61 13.32 -19.13 -17.30
N SER A 62 13.47 -20.34 -16.74
CA SER A 62 12.32 -21.16 -16.31
C SER A 62 11.51 -20.51 -15.19
N TYR A 63 12.18 -19.86 -14.25
CA TYR A 63 11.53 -19.16 -13.13
C TYR A 63 10.75 -17.93 -13.63
N LEU A 64 11.36 -17.12 -14.51
CA LEU A 64 10.73 -15.96 -15.13
C LEU A 64 9.57 -16.36 -16.04
N TYR A 65 9.72 -17.46 -16.79
CA TYR A 65 8.67 -17.96 -17.66
C TYR A 65 7.47 -18.45 -16.86
N SER A 66 7.71 -19.31 -15.87
CA SER A 66 6.64 -19.85 -15.02
C SER A 66 5.93 -18.75 -14.23
N THR A 67 6.66 -17.77 -13.69
CA THR A 67 6.11 -16.76 -12.77
C THR A 67 5.51 -15.55 -13.48
N ILE A 68 6.00 -15.17 -14.67
CA ILE A 68 5.56 -13.96 -15.39
C ILE A 68 5.08 -14.29 -16.80
N LEU A 69 5.95 -14.84 -17.66
CA LEU A 69 5.69 -14.86 -19.10
C LEU A 69 4.50 -15.75 -19.50
N SER A 70 4.28 -16.84 -18.76
CA SER A 70 3.18 -17.79 -18.96
C SER A 70 1.79 -17.22 -18.59
N HIS A 71 1.75 -16.15 -17.79
CA HIS A 71 0.50 -15.59 -17.30
C HIS A 71 -0.06 -14.50 -18.24
N SER A 72 -1.38 -14.42 -18.29
CA SER A 72 -2.12 -13.45 -19.10
C SER A 72 -2.36 -12.12 -18.40
N SER A 73 -2.32 -12.08 -17.06
CA SER A 73 -2.54 -10.86 -16.28
C SER A 73 -1.65 -10.80 -15.04
N LEU A 74 -1.50 -9.59 -14.48
CA LEU A 74 -0.73 -9.32 -13.27
C LEU A 74 -1.26 -10.10 -12.06
N GLU A 75 -2.60 -10.17 -11.91
CA GLU A 75 -3.25 -10.85 -10.78
C GLU A 75 -2.95 -12.35 -10.77
N ARG A 76 -2.93 -12.99 -11.94
CA ARG A 76 -2.55 -14.41 -12.06
C ARG A 76 -1.08 -14.62 -11.70
N SER A 77 -0.20 -13.77 -12.22
CA SER A 77 1.24 -13.84 -11.93
C SER A 77 1.53 -13.66 -10.45
N ILE A 78 0.98 -12.62 -9.81
CA ILE A 78 1.22 -12.37 -8.39
C ILE A 78 0.57 -13.42 -7.49
N SER A 79 -0.60 -13.94 -7.86
CA SER A 79 -1.24 -15.04 -7.12
C SER A 79 -0.39 -16.31 -7.18
N PHE A 80 0.17 -16.63 -8.36
CA PHE A 80 1.05 -17.79 -8.52
C PHE A 80 2.34 -17.62 -7.72
N HIS A 81 2.94 -16.44 -7.81
CA HIS A 81 4.18 -16.12 -7.09
C HIS A 81 4.01 -16.18 -5.57
N LEU A 82 3.00 -15.48 -5.03
CA LEU A 82 2.70 -15.50 -3.60
C LEU A 82 2.31 -16.91 -3.14
N GLY A 83 1.54 -17.66 -3.94
CA GLY A 83 1.17 -19.04 -3.63
C GLY A 83 2.39 -19.95 -3.47
N ASN A 84 3.40 -19.79 -4.32
CA ASN A 84 4.65 -20.54 -4.22
C ASN A 84 5.55 -20.06 -3.08
N LYS A 85 5.58 -18.75 -2.78
CA LYS A 85 6.39 -18.20 -1.68
C LYS A 85 5.83 -18.56 -0.30
N LEU A 86 4.50 -18.56 -0.14
CA LEU A 86 3.84 -18.73 1.15
C LEU A 86 3.43 -20.18 1.46
N CYS A 87 3.68 -21.11 0.53
CA CYS A 87 3.28 -22.50 0.71
C CYS A 87 3.94 -23.14 1.94
N SER A 88 3.26 -24.18 2.44
CA SER A 88 3.74 -25.06 3.50
C SER A 88 3.13 -26.44 3.34
N SER A 89 3.45 -27.38 4.22
CA SER A 89 2.80 -28.70 4.26
C SER A 89 1.29 -28.62 4.48
N THR A 90 0.80 -27.54 5.10
CA THR A 90 -0.63 -27.31 5.35
C THR A 90 -1.28 -26.44 4.28
N LEU A 91 -0.60 -25.38 3.84
CA LEU A 91 -1.09 -24.44 2.83
C LEU A 91 -0.41 -24.72 1.50
N LEU A 92 -1.02 -25.59 0.69
CA LEU A 92 -0.48 -25.95 -0.62
C LEU A 92 -0.49 -24.74 -1.57
N SER A 93 0.51 -24.66 -2.45
CA SER A 93 0.64 -23.53 -3.39
C SER A 93 -0.54 -23.41 -4.34
N THR A 94 -1.14 -24.54 -4.75
CA THR A 94 -2.35 -24.56 -5.59
C THR A 94 -3.57 -23.99 -4.88
N LEU A 95 -3.78 -24.35 -3.61
CA LEU A 95 -4.84 -23.80 -2.78
C LEU A 95 -4.66 -22.28 -2.57
N LEU A 96 -3.43 -21.85 -2.30
CA LEU A 96 -3.10 -20.43 -2.14
C LEU A 96 -3.29 -19.66 -3.44
N TYR A 97 -2.88 -20.23 -4.58
CA TYR A 97 -3.09 -19.64 -5.90
C TYR A 97 -4.58 -19.37 -6.16
N ASP A 98 -5.44 -20.38 -5.99
CA ASP A 98 -6.88 -20.24 -6.21
C ASP A 98 -7.49 -19.21 -5.25
N LEU A 99 -7.10 -19.24 -3.98
CA LEU A 99 -7.54 -18.28 -2.97
C LEU A 99 -7.17 -16.84 -3.35
N PHE A 100 -5.93 -16.62 -3.75
CA PHE A 100 -5.40 -15.30 -4.09
C PHE A 100 -6.05 -14.79 -5.37
N LEU A 101 -6.12 -15.61 -6.41
CA LEU A 101 -6.71 -15.24 -7.68
C LEU A 101 -8.20 -14.90 -7.54
N ASN A 102 -8.96 -15.70 -6.78
CA ASN A 102 -10.37 -15.41 -6.51
C ASN A 102 -10.54 -14.09 -5.76
N THR A 103 -9.66 -13.80 -4.80
CA THR A 103 -9.71 -12.55 -4.05
C THR A 103 -9.42 -11.34 -4.95
N PHE A 104 -8.36 -11.39 -5.77
CA PHE A 104 -8.05 -10.34 -6.74
C PHE A 104 -9.15 -10.15 -7.78
N THR A 105 -9.76 -11.24 -8.25
CA THR A 105 -10.86 -11.17 -9.23
C THR A 105 -12.11 -10.56 -8.62
N SER A 106 -12.37 -10.81 -7.33
CA SER A 106 -13.54 -10.28 -6.63
C SER A 106 -13.45 -8.80 -6.26
N ASP A 107 -12.23 -8.23 -6.20
CA ASP A 107 -12.02 -6.84 -5.79
C ASP A 107 -10.98 -6.13 -6.66
N PRO A 108 -11.42 -5.35 -7.66
CA PRO A 108 -10.55 -4.54 -8.52
C PRO A 108 -9.68 -3.52 -7.77
N SER A 109 -10.07 -3.08 -6.57
CA SER A 109 -9.27 -2.14 -5.78
C SER A 109 -7.92 -2.71 -5.38
N LEU A 110 -7.81 -4.05 -5.26
CA LEU A 110 -6.55 -4.73 -4.99
C LEU A 110 -5.58 -4.60 -6.15
N ARG A 111 -6.04 -4.77 -7.40
CA ARG A 111 -5.22 -4.52 -8.59
C ARG A 111 -4.68 -3.09 -8.58
N ASN A 112 -5.56 -2.12 -8.32
CA ASN A 112 -5.18 -0.70 -8.29
C ASN A 112 -4.14 -0.42 -7.19
N ALA A 113 -4.27 -1.06 -6.03
CA ALA A 113 -3.28 -0.96 -4.96
C ALA A 113 -1.94 -1.60 -5.36
N THR A 114 -1.95 -2.79 -5.97
CA THR A 114 -0.74 -3.47 -6.45
C THR A 114 0.02 -2.64 -7.49
N VAL A 115 -0.69 -2.03 -8.45
CA VAL A 115 -0.10 -1.14 -9.46
C VAL A 115 0.53 0.09 -8.79
N ALA A 116 -0.18 0.72 -7.85
CA ALA A 116 0.34 1.87 -7.10
C ALA A 116 1.58 1.51 -6.27
N ASP A 117 1.59 0.33 -5.62
CA ASP A 117 2.71 -0.14 -4.81
C ASP A 117 3.95 -0.48 -5.67
N LEU A 118 3.77 -1.07 -6.87
CA LEU A 118 4.85 -1.29 -7.83
C LEU A 118 5.47 0.02 -8.32
N ARG A 119 4.64 1.03 -8.59
CA ARG A 119 5.11 2.38 -8.95
C ARG A 119 5.84 3.06 -7.81
N ALA A 120 5.31 2.98 -6.60
CA ALA A 120 5.96 3.52 -5.42
C ALA A 120 7.37 2.96 -5.27
N ALA A 121 7.55 1.64 -5.35
CA ALA A 121 8.87 1.03 -5.31
C ALA A 121 9.78 1.52 -6.45
N ARG A 122 9.29 1.53 -7.70
CA ARG A 122 10.10 1.91 -8.86
C ARG A 122 10.55 3.38 -8.85
N VAL A 123 9.73 4.27 -8.29
CA VAL A 123 9.99 5.72 -8.25
C VAL A 123 10.88 6.09 -7.06
N ARG A 124 10.64 5.48 -5.91
CA ARG A 124 11.20 5.93 -4.63
C ARG A 124 12.47 5.20 -4.23
N ASP A 125 12.67 3.97 -4.70
CA ASP A 125 13.88 3.21 -4.44
C ASP A 125 14.82 3.25 -5.66
N PRO A 126 15.98 3.95 -5.56
CA PRO A 126 16.97 3.98 -6.63
C PRO A 126 17.53 2.60 -7.01
N ALA A 127 17.50 1.61 -6.11
CA ALA A 127 17.93 0.25 -6.39
C ALA A 127 16.87 -0.57 -7.17
N CYS A 128 15.64 -0.07 -7.25
CA CYS A 128 14.57 -0.70 -8.02
C CYS A 128 14.73 -0.40 -9.51
N ILE A 129 15.53 -1.21 -10.20
CA ILE A 129 15.81 -1.00 -11.63
C ILE A 129 14.62 -1.26 -12.57
N SER A 130 13.70 -2.16 -12.19
CA SER A 130 12.59 -2.62 -13.03
C SER A 130 11.36 -3.04 -12.20
N PHE A 131 10.17 -3.08 -12.83
CA PHE A 131 8.95 -3.56 -12.19
C PHE A 131 8.97 -5.07 -12.00
N SER A 132 9.54 -5.83 -12.96
CA SER A 132 9.76 -7.28 -12.80
C SER A 132 10.60 -7.59 -11.56
N HIS A 133 11.63 -6.79 -11.29
CA HIS A 133 12.50 -6.96 -10.13
C HIS A 133 11.73 -6.78 -8.82
N CYS A 134 10.92 -5.72 -8.72
CA CYS A 134 10.06 -5.50 -7.55
C CYS A 134 9.07 -6.66 -7.35
N LEU A 135 8.31 -7.01 -8.40
CA LEU A 135 7.31 -8.08 -8.35
C LEU A 135 7.90 -9.42 -7.85
N LEU A 136 9.13 -9.74 -8.24
CA LEU A 136 9.74 -11.03 -7.93
C LEU A 136 10.46 -11.07 -6.59
N ASN A 137 11.19 -10.00 -6.25
CA ASN A 137 12.22 -10.05 -5.20
C ASN A 137 11.96 -9.13 -4.00
N TYR A 138 11.04 -8.15 -4.11
CA TYR A 138 10.80 -7.20 -3.02
C TYR A 138 9.85 -7.81 -2.01
N LYS A 139 10.40 -8.42 -0.96
CA LYS A 139 9.60 -9.07 0.09
C LYS A 139 8.64 -8.12 0.81
N GLY A 140 8.98 -6.84 0.94
CA GLY A 140 8.08 -5.83 1.51
C GLY A 140 6.83 -5.61 0.64
N PHE A 141 7.03 -5.50 -0.67
CA PHE A 141 5.93 -5.44 -1.64
C PHE A 141 5.06 -6.71 -1.56
N LEU A 142 5.67 -7.89 -1.58
CA LEU A 142 4.97 -9.18 -1.49
C LEU A 142 4.17 -9.31 -0.18
N ALA A 143 4.75 -8.89 0.94
CA ALA A 143 4.09 -8.92 2.25
C ALA A 143 2.85 -8.01 2.29
N ILE A 144 2.91 -6.81 1.70
CA ILE A 144 1.73 -5.93 1.60
C ILE A 144 0.63 -6.59 0.76
N GLN A 145 0.96 -7.17 -0.39
CA GLN A 145 -0.06 -7.79 -1.25
C GLN A 145 -0.72 -8.99 -0.55
N ALA A 146 0.08 -9.83 0.12
CA ALA A 146 -0.43 -10.95 0.91
C ALA A 146 -1.26 -10.48 2.13
N HIS A 147 -0.85 -9.40 2.79
CA HIS A 147 -1.64 -8.77 3.87
C HIS A 147 -2.99 -8.31 3.37
N ARG A 148 -3.09 -7.65 2.20
CA ARG A 148 -4.38 -7.20 1.65
C ARG A 148 -5.35 -8.35 1.46
N ILE A 149 -4.86 -9.52 1.02
CA ILE A 149 -5.67 -10.74 0.93
C ILE A 149 -6.09 -11.22 2.33
N SER A 150 -5.15 -11.28 3.28
CA SER A 150 -5.44 -11.63 4.68
C SER A 150 -6.49 -10.72 5.30
N HIS A 151 -6.41 -9.41 5.04
CA HIS A 151 -7.38 -8.41 5.45
C HIS A 151 -8.76 -8.67 4.86
N LYS A 152 -8.86 -9.04 3.57
CA LYS A 152 -10.14 -9.42 2.96
C LYS A 152 -10.74 -10.64 3.64
N LEU A 153 -9.95 -11.68 3.86
CA LEU A 153 -10.40 -12.88 4.59
C LEU A 153 -10.88 -12.54 6.00
N TRP A 154 -10.19 -11.63 6.69
CA TRP A 154 -10.58 -11.14 8.00
C TRP A 154 -11.95 -10.44 7.97
N THR A 155 -12.16 -9.54 7.00
CA THR A 155 -13.44 -8.83 6.84
C THR A 155 -14.60 -9.73 6.41
N GLN A 156 -14.30 -10.83 5.72
CA GLN A 156 -15.26 -11.87 5.33
C GLN A 156 -15.49 -12.92 6.44
N THR A 157 -15.11 -12.62 7.69
CA THR A 157 -15.23 -13.49 8.87
C THR A 157 -14.46 -14.82 8.79
N ARG A 158 -13.60 -15.03 7.78
CA ARG A 158 -12.70 -16.19 7.64
C ARG A 158 -11.43 -16.02 8.48
N LYS A 159 -11.60 -15.64 9.75
CA LYS A 159 -10.51 -15.25 10.67
C LYS A 159 -9.43 -16.32 10.86
N PRO A 160 -9.73 -17.62 11.02
CA PRO A 160 -8.67 -18.63 11.19
C PRO A 160 -7.72 -18.68 9.99
N LEU A 161 -8.24 -18.55 8.77
CA LEU A 161 -7.41 -18.54 7.56
C LEU A 161 -6.61 -17.25 7.43
N ALA A 162 -7.20 -16.11 7.79
CA ALA A 162 -6.48 -14.82 7.82
C ALA A 162 -5.29 -14.87 8.80
N LEU A 163 -5.50 -15.44 9.99
CA LEU A 163 -4.43 -15.60 11.00
C LEU A 163 -3.36 -16.62 10.55
N ALA A 164 -3.75 -17.74 9.95
CA ALA A 164 -2.80 -18.70 9.40
C ALA A 164 -1.95 -18.08 8.28
N LEU A 165 -2.57 -17.30 7.40
CA LEU A 165 -1.87 -16.57 6.34
C LEU A 165 -0.94 -15.49 6.92
N HIS A 166 -1.40 -14.76 7.93
CA HIS A 166 -0.60 -13.77 8.66
C HIS A 166 0.66 -14.38 9.30
N SER A 167 0.54 -15.53 9.98
CA SER A 167 1.70 -16.26 10.51
C SER A 167 2.70 -16.61 9.41
N ARG A 168 2.22 -17.10 8.26
CA ARG A 168 3.08 -17.44 7.12
C ARG A 168 3.77 -16.23 6.50
N ILE A 169 3.08 -15.09 6.40
CA ILE A 169 3.69 -13.83 5.94
C ILE A 169 4.84 -13.43 6.88
N SER A 170 4.61 -13.51 8.19
CA SER A 170 5.63 -13.22 9.21
C SER A 170 6.84 -14.16 9.09
N GLU A 171 6.60 -15.47 8.98
CA GLU A 171 7.67 -16.48 8.85
C GLU A 171 8.50 -16.34 7.56
N VAL A 172 7.85 -16.08 6.41
CA VAL A 172 8.52 -16.07 5.10
C VAL A 172 9.18 -14.73 4.80
N PHE A 173 8.52 -13.62 5.13
CA PHE A 173 8.99 -12.27 4.76
C PHE A 173 9.62 -11.52 5.94
N ALA A 174 9.49 -12.02 7.16
CA ALA A 174 9.84 -11.32 8.40
C ALA A 174 9.08 -10.00 8.55
N VAL A 175 7.78 -10.02 8.20
CA VAL A 175 6.87 -8.87 8.23
C VAL A 175 5.59 -9.30 8.94
N ASP A 176 5.33 -8.71 10.11
CA ASP A 176 4.17 -9.03 10.94
C ASP A 176 3.14 -7.91 10.82
N ILE A 177 2.07 -8.15 10.05
CA ILE A 177 0.96 -7.19 9.90
C ILE A 177 -0.32 -7.89 10.29
N HIS A 178 -0.92 -7.45 11.40
CA HIS A 178 -2.17 -8.04 11.85
C HIS A 178 -3.27 -7.87 10.78
N PRO A 179 -4.06 -8.90 10.45
CA PRO A 179 -5.03 -8.84 9.34
C PRO A 179 -6.04 -7.69 9.43
N ALA A 180 -6.40 -7.24 10.64
CA ALA A 180 -7.32 -6.12 10.84
C ALA A 180 -6.72 -4.73 10.53
N ALA A 181 -5.39 -4.61 10.42
CA ALA A 181 -4.72 -3.35 10.13
C ALA A 181 -5.15 -2.82 8.75
N LYS A 182 -5.42 -1.52 8.66
CA LYS A 182 -5.88 -0.88 7.43
C LYS A 182 -4.71 -0.18 6.77
N ILE A 183 -4.44 -0.52 5.51
CA ILE A 183 -3.31 0.01 4.75
C ILE A 183 -3.81 0.58 3.42
N GLY A 184 -3.46 1.84 3.15
CA GLY A 184 -3.71 2.53 1.89
C GLY A 184 -2.91 1.94 0.73
N LYS A 185 -2.77 2.70 -0.36
CA LYS A 185 -2.04 2.29 -1.58
C LYS A 185 -0.84 3.19 -1.86
N GLY A 186 0.06 2.75 -2.73
CA GLY A 186 1.32 3.45 -2.99
C GLY A 186 2.28 3.29 -1.82
N ILE A 187 2.29 2.12 -1.18
CA ILE A 187 3.12 1.83 -0.02
C ILE A 187 4.47 1.29 -0.48
N LEU A 188 5.54 1.83 0.10
CA LEU A 188 6.86 1.23 0.03
C LEU A 188 7.23 0.68 1.41
N LEU A 189 7.34 -0.64 1.53
CA LEU A 189 8.03 -1.29 2.65
C LEU A 189 9.46 -1.62 2.19
N ASP A 190 10.38 -0.69 2.41
CA ASP A 190 11.75 -0.86 1.95
C ASP A 190 12.55 -1.73 2.93
N HIS A 191 13.24 -2.74 2.39
CA HIS A 191 13.88 -3.87 3.07
C HIS A 191 12.93 -4.75 3.92
N ALA A 192 11.95 -4.16 4.60
CA ALA A 192 10.81 -4.72 5.32
C ALA A 192 11.09 -5.66 6.52
N THR A 193 12.30 -6.21 6.65
CA THR A 193 12.66 -7.11 7.76
C THR A 193 12.31 -6.50 9.11
N GLY A 194 11.60 -7.25 9.96
CA GLY A 194 11.27 -6.84 11.32
C GLY A 194 10.20 -5.77 11.43
N VAL A 195 9.46 -5.46 10.35
CA VAL A 195 8.30 -4.57 10.43
C VAL A 195 7.17 -5.25 11.21
N VAL A 196 6.61 -4.55 12.20
CA VAL A 196 5.48 -5.00 13.03
C VAL A 196 4.37 -3.96 13.01
N ILE A 197 3.17 -4.33 12.57
CA ILE A 197 2.01 -3.45 12.45
C ILE A 197 0.80 -4.10 13.15
N GLY A 198 0.35 -3.47 14.23
CA GLY A 198 -0.68 -4.03 15.08
C GLY A 198 -2.12 -3.85 14.58
N GLU A 199 -3.04 -4.55 15.26
CA GLU A 199 -4.44 -4.76 14.88
C GLU A 199 -5.23 -3.50 14.50
N THR A 200 -5.07 -2.42 15.25
CA THR A 200 -5.86 -1.18 15.07
C THR A 200 -5.08 -0.07 14.39
N ALA A 201 -3.94 -0.42 13.77
CA ALA A 201 -3.14 0.53 13.02
C ALA A 201 -3.86 0.93 11.73
N VAL A 202 -3.70 2.19 11.35
CA VAL A 202 -4.14 2.72 10.06
C VAL A 202 -2.95 3.38 9.39
N ILE A 203 -2.68 2.99 8.16
CA ILE A 203 -1.65 3.60 7.30
C ILE A 203 -2.35 4.21 6.10
N GLY A 204 -2.09 5.49 5.86
CA GLY A 204 -2.59 6.25 4.71
C GLY A 204 -2.00 5.81 3.38
N ASN A 205 -2.18 6.63 2.35
CA ASN A 205 -1.62 6.42 1.02
C ASN A 205 -0.22 7.04 0.91
N ASN A 206 0.58 6.55 -0.04
CA ASN A 206 1.89 7.10 -0.36
C ASN A 206 2.89 7.13 0.80
N VAL A 207 2.74 6.22 1.75
CA VAL A 207 3.63 6.09 2.91
C VAL A 207 4.82 5.20 2.57
N SER A 208 6.01 5.60 3.02
CA SER A 208 7.22 4.77 2.92
C SER A 208 7.73 4.43 4.32
N ILE A 209 8.00 3.15 4.55
CA ILE A 209 8.38 2.57 5.84
C ILE A 209 9.60 1.69 5.63
N LEU A 210 10.66 1.92 6.42
CA LEU A 210 11.88 1.12 6.36
C LEU A 210 11.79 -0.11 7.29
N HIS A 211 12.82 -0.95 7.24
CA HIS A 211 12.95 -2.13 8.09
C HIS A 211 12.93 -1.81 9.59
N HIS A 212 12.59 -2.81 10.40
CA HIS A 212 12.53 -2.76 11.87
C HIS A 212 11.56 -1.72 12.46
N VAL A 213 10.65 -1.17 11.65
CA VAL A 213 9.63 -0.25 12.14
C VAL A 213 8.54 -0.98 12.92
N THR A 214 8.17 -0.44 14.07
CA THR A 214 7.06 -0.96 14.89
C THR A 214 5.94 0.07 14.99
N LEU A 215 4.73 -0.29 14.56
CA LEU A 215 3.47 0.40 14.83
C LEU A 215 2.70 -0.37 15.89
N GLY A 216 3.10 -0.17 17.15
CA GLY A 216 2.76 -1.03 18.28
C GLY A 216 1.75 -0.44 19.26
N GLY A 217 1.22 -1.29 20.13
CA GLY A 217 0.33 -0.88 21.22
C GLY A 217 1.08 -0.46 22.49
N THR A 218 0.40 0.26 23.38
CA THR A 218 0.88 0.54 24.74
C THR A 218 0.14 -0.32 25.75
N GLY A 219 0.86 -1.19 26.47
CA GLY A 219 0.30 -1.99 27.56
C GLY A 219 -0.75 -3.03 27.11
N LYS A 220 -1.68 -3.35 28.02
CA LYS A 220 -2.69 -4.42 27.86
C LYS A 220 -4.12 -3.93 27.58
N ALA A 221 -4.30 -2.64 27.35
CA ALA A 221 -5.63 -2.07 27.16
C ALA A 221 -6.27 -2.55 25.85
N CYS A 222 -7.53 -2.97 25.91
CA CYS A 222 -8.32 -3.33 24.74
C CYS A 222 -8.84 -2.08 24.04
N GLY A 223 -9.08 -2.18 22.73
CA GLY A 223 -9.62 -1.09 21.90
C GLY A 223 -8.62 -0.50 20.91
N ASP A 224 -8.86 0.75 20.52
CA ASP A 224 -8.01 1.47 19.58
C ASP A 224 -6.71 1.93 20.25
N ARG A 225 -5.60 1.29 19.89
CA ARG A 225 -4.36 1.29 20.67
C ARG A 225 -3.09 1.37 19.82
N HIS A 226 -3.21 1.44 18.50
CA HIS A 226 -2.09 1.46 17.58
C HIS A 226 -2.06 2.76 16.74
N PRO A 227 -0.92 3.10 16.12
CA PRO A 227 -0.75 4.39 15.44
C PRO A 227 -1.67 4.61 14.24
N LYS A 228 -1.89 5.89 13.93
CA LYS A 228 -2.57 6.38 12.72
C LYS A 228 -1.59 7.19 11.90
N ILE A 229 -1.09 6.61 10.81
CA ILE A 229 -0.12 7.22 9.90
C ILE A 229 -0.87 7.91 8.77
N GLY A 230 -0.69 9.23 8.65
CA GLY A 230 -1.26 10.04 7.59
C GLY A 230 -0.62 9.77 6.22
N ASP A 231 -1.22 10.34 5.18
CA ASP A 231 -0.74 10.17 3.81
C ASP A 231 0.65 10.80 3.63
N GLY A 232 1.48 10.21 2.77
CA GLY A 232 2.78 10.76 2.38
C GLY A 232 3.88 10.73 3.44
N CYS A 233 3.66 10.07 4.57
CA CYS A 233 4.67 10.00 5.63
C CYS A 233 5.90 9.17 5.25
N LEU A 234 7.05 9.53 5.81
CA LEU A 234 8.28 8.74 5.77
C LEU A 234 8.64 8.26 7.19
N ILE A 235 8.72 6.95 7.37
CA ILE A 235 9.08 6.32 8.65
C ILE A 235 10.44 5.64 8.50
N GLY A 236 11.47 6.22 9.13
CA GLY A 236 12.86 5.75 9.05
C GLY A 236 13.10 4.40 9.74
N ALA A 237 14.24 3.79 9.40
CA ALA A 237 14.60 2.45 9.87
C ALA A 237 14.61 2.35 11.40
N GLY A 238 14.05 1.26 11.94
CA GLY A 238 14.04 0.99 13.37
C GLY A 238 13.15 1.92 14.22
N ALA A 239 12.38 2.81 13.60
CA ALA A 239 11.48 3.68 14.34
C ALA A 239 10.36 2.88 15.04
N THR A 240 10.10 3.21 16.30
CA THR A 240 9.10 2.56 17.15
C THR A 240 8.04 3.59 17.53
N ILE A 241 6.81 3.41 17.03
CA ILE A 241 5.68 4.31 17.27
C ILE A 241 4.65 3.52 18.09
N LEU A 242 4.39 3.95 19.32
CA LEU A 242 3.58 3.19 20.28
C LEU A 242 2.34 3.96 20.72
N GLY A 243 1.22 3.24 20.77
CA GLY A 243 -0.04 3.75 21.27
C GLY A 243 -0.94 4.31 20.16
N ASN A 244 -2.12 4.79 20.54
CA ASN A 244 -3.04 5.43 19.61
C ASN A 244 -2.62 6.89 19.34
N VAL A 245 -1.46 7.05 18.70
CA VAL A 245 -0.91 8.34 18.32
C VAL A 245 -1.14 8.62 16.84
N LYS A 246 -1.25 9.90 16.49
CA LYS A 246 -1.44 10.37 15.12
C LYS A 246 -0.14 10.94 14.57
N ILE A 247 0.26 10.43 13.41
CA ILE A 247 1.37 10.95 12.63
C ILE A 247 0.75 11.70 11.45
N GLY A 248 0.79 13.03 11.48
CA GLY A 248 0.10 13.87 10.51
C GLY A 248 0.62 13.66 9.09
N CYS A 249 -0.21 13.98 8.09
CA CYS A 249 0.16 13.82 6.67
C CYS A 249 1.47 14.54 6.35
N GLY A 250 2.30 13.90 5.54
CA GLY A 250 3.62 14.39 5.15
C GLY A 250 4.64 14.48 6.28
N ALA A 251 4.39 13.88 7.45
CA ALA A 251 5.38 13.92 8.54
C ALA A 251 6.55 12.96 8.28
N LYS A 252 7.71 13.28 8.87
CA LYS A 252 8.91 12.43 8.88
C LYS A 252 9.21 11.92 10.29
N VAL A 253 9.46 10.63 10.41
CA VAL A 253 10.00 10.03 11.64
C VAL A 253 11.42 9.55 11.34
N GLY A 254 12.40 10.09 12.06
CA GLY A 254 13.80 9.72 11.88
C GLY A 254 14.08 8.27 12.26
N ALA A 255 15.15 7.71 11.71
CA ALA A 255 15.61 6.37 12.05
C ALA A 255 15.88 6.24 13.57
N GLY A 256 15.57 5.08 14.14
CA GLY A 256 15.77 4.76 15.56
C GLY A 256 14.86 5.51 16.55
N SER A 257 13.91 6.32 16.07
CA SER A 257 13.11 7.17 16.95
C SER A 257 12.05 6.38 17.73
N VAL A 258 11.76 6.80 18.97
CA VAL A 258 10.66 6.27 19.79
C VAL A 258 9.58 7.32 19.96
N VAL A 259 8.48 7.17 19.23
CA VAL A 259 7.36 8.13 19.19
C VAL A 259 6.24 7.68 20.11
N LEU A 260 5.90 8.53 21.08
CA LEU A 260 4.86 8.29 22.10
C LEU A 260 3.76 9.36 22.10
N ILE A 261 3.90 10.39 21.26
CA ILE A 261 3.02 11.57 21.20
C ILE A 261 2.77 11.89 19.72
N ASP A 262 1.60 12.46 19.42
CA ASP A 262 1.22 12.90 18.08
C ASP A 262 2.28 13.81 17.42
N ILE A 263 2.49 13.61 16.12
CA ILE A 263 3.36 14.43 15.28
C ILE A 263 2.46 15.28 14.36
N PRO A 264 2.61 16.62 14.35
CA PRO A 264 1.87 17.48 13.44
C PRO A 264 2.15 17.16 11.96
N PRO A 265 1.22 17.47 11.04
CA PRO A 265 1.45 17.32 9.61
C PRO A 265 2.72 18.04 9.15
N ARG A 266 3.47 17.43 8.24
CA ARG A 266 4.71 17.96 7.63
C ARG A 266 5.86 18.27 8.61
N ALA A 267 5.73 17.88 9.88
CA ALA A 267 6.80 18.02 10.86
C ALA A 267 7.76 16.82 10.83
N THR A 268 8.99 17.02 11.31
CA THR A 268 9.93 15.92 11.59
C THR A 268 10.05 15.68 13.08
N ALA A 269 9.97 14.42 13.51
CA ALA A 269 10.36 14.01 14.86
C ALA A 269 11.51 12.98 14.82
N VAL A 270 12.48 13.17 15.72
CA VAL A 270 13.64 12.27 15.85
C VAL A 270 13.94 11.92 17.31
N GLY A 271 14.55 10.75 17.53
CA GLY A 271 15.18 10.29 18.77
C GLY A 271 14.33 9.53 19.77
N ASN A 272 14.88 9.32 20.96
CA ASN A 272 14.33 8.43 21.98
C ASN A 272 14.35 9.08 23.39
N PRO A 273 13.21 9.58 23.90
CA PRO A 273 11.93 9.72 23.20
C PRO A 273 11.99 10.82 22.13
N ALA A 274 11.16 10.66 21.09
CA ALA A 274 11.19 11.53 19.93
C ALA A 274 10.78 12.96 20.26
N ARG A 275 11.46 13.93 19.64
CA ARG A 275 11.17 15.36 19.74
C ARG A 275 11.02 15.98 18.36
N LEU A 276 10.16 16.99 18.26
CA LEU A 276 10.02 17.78 17.04
C LEU A 276 11.30 18.56 16.75
N VAL A 277 11.81 18.45 15.53
CA VAL A 277 12.87 19.34 15.02
C VAL A 277 12.32 20.77 14.98
N GLY A 278 13.11 21.76 15.40
CA GLY A 278 12.67 23.16 15.59
C GLY A 278 12.00 23.44 16.95
N GLY A 279 11.76 22.40 17.75
CA GLY A 279 11.18 22.52 19.09
C GLY A 279 9.65 22.49 19.12
N LYS A 280 9.09 22.45 20.34
CA LYS A 280 7.65 22.24 20.55
C LYS A 280 6.79 23.45 20.12
N GLU A 281 7.26 24.66 20.37
CA GLU A 281 6.50 25.89 20.11
C GLU A 281 6.51 26.28 18.63
N ARG A 282 7.60 25.94 17.92
CA ARG A 282 7.80 26.33 16.52
C ARG A 282 8.46 25.21 15.73
N PRO A 283 7.78 24.06 15.57
CA PRO A 283 8.34 22.93 14.85
C PRO A 283 8.67 23.33 13.42
N THR A 284 9.79 22.82 12.91
CA THR A 284 10.14 22.96 11.50
C THR A 284 9.13 22.16 10.69
N ILE A 285 8.41 22.87 9.82
CA ILE A 285 7.48 22.29 8.86
C ILE A 285 8.18 22.31 7.50
N HIS A 286 8.26 21.14 6.85
CA HIS A 286 8.84 21.06 5.52
C HIS A 286 7.82 21.49 4.47
N ASP A 287 8.30 22.17 3.43
CA ASP A 287 7.47 22.55 2.27
C ASP A 287 7.04 21.33 1.46
N GLU A 288 7.80 20.24 1.57
CA GLU A 288 7.49 18.95 0.97
C GLU A 288 6.20 18.34 1.54
N GLU A 289 5.23 18.06 0.67
CA GLU A 289 3.96 17.47 1.06
C GLU A 289 4.02 15.95 1.29
N CYS A 290 4.93 15.26 0.59
CA CYS A 290 5.02 13.80 0.60
C CYS A 290 6.46 13.29 0.75
N PRO A 291 7.08 13.41 1.95
CA PRO A 291 8.41 12.86 2.21
C PRO A 291 8.57 11.36 1.97
N GLY A 292 7.46 10.61 1.99
CA GLY A 292 7.45 9.23 1.55
C GLY A 292 7.91 9.05 0.10
N GLU A 293 7.86 10.07 -0.75
CA GLU A 293 8.30 10.00 -2.15
C GLU A 293 9.78 10.38 -2.33
N SER A 294 10.28 11.41 -1.65
CA SER A 294 11.70 11.80 -1.76
C SER A 294 12.66 10.84 -1.08
N MET A 295 12.18 10.08 -0.09
CA MET A 295 13.01 9.20 0.75
C MET A 295 14.18 9.94 1.41
N ASP A 296 13.98 11.23 1.70
CA ASP A 296 15.01 12.07 2.30
C ASP A 296 15.07 11.85 3.83
N HIS A 297 16.13 11.17 4.23
CA HIS A 297 16.39 10.78 5.61
C HIS A 297 17.17 11.81 6.43
N THR A 298 17.79 12.82 5.82
CA THR A 298 18.86 13.60 6.47
C THR A 298 18.72 15.12 6.34
N SER A 299 17.94 15.67 5.41
CA SER A 299 17.93 17.13 5.15
C SER A 299 17.63 18.02 6.35
N PHE A 300 17.01 17.48 7.39
CA PHE A 300 16.68 18.22 8.60
C PHE A 300 17.83 18.26 9.63
N ILE A 301 18.95 17.55 9.38
CA ILE A 301 20.18 17.58 10.18
C ILE A 301 21.36 17.81 9.22
N SER A 302 21.76 19.08 9.06
CA SER A 302 22.94 19.47 8.27
C SER A 302 24.21 19.63 9.12
N GLU A 303 24.06 19.71 10.44
CA GLU A 303 25.15 19.89 11.41
C GLU A 303 25.04 18.82 12.49
N TRP A 304 26.17 18.49 13.12
CA TRP A 304 26.18 17.62 14.28
C TRP A 304 25.32 18.23 15.39
N SER A 305 24.32 17.49 15.84
CA SER A 305 23.47 17.90 16.94
C SER A 305 23.97 17.25 18.23
N ASP A 306 23.92 17.99 19.34
CA ASP A 306 24.12 17.44 20.70
C ASP A 306 22.97 16.52 21.15
N TYR A 307 22.16 16.05 20.20
CA TYR A 307 20.97 15.28 20.43
C TYR A 307 21.34 13.81 20.51
N ILE A 308 21.01 13.17 21.64
CA ILE A 308 21.33 11.78 21.93
C ILE A 308 20.11 10.92 21.59
N ILE A 309 20.31 9.92 20.71
CA ILE A 309 19.36 8.84 20.40
C ILE A 309 19.52 7.72 21.42
#